data_AF-A0A0A8HWK7-F1
#
_entry.id   AF-A0A0A8HWK7-F1
#
_cell.length_a   1.000
_cell.length_b   1.000
_cell.length_c   1.000
_cell.angle_alpha   90.00
_cell.angle_beta   90.00
_cell.angle_gamma   90.00
#
_symmetry.space_group_name_H-M   'P 1'
#
loop_
_entity.id
_entity.type
_entity.pdbx_description
1 polymer ?
#
loop_
_entity_poly.entity_id
_entity_poly.type
_entity_poly.pdbx_seq_one_letter_code
_entity_poly.pdbx_strand_id
1 'polypeptide(L)'
;MNNKFNFAKFILDCFACCGLTIISYFIFFLPIIYLIRFIYLIGINMDILNGFGDYALLFTLCHITFFTIWFLLEKRNIIKYKIHKLSFWIVFAFANSFWWYLAYWLANGGFHK
;
A
#
# COMPACT_ATOMS: atom_id res chain seq x y z
N MET A 1 -31.91 -12.49 -9.96
CA MET A 1 -30.61 -13.00 -9.46
C MET A 1 -30.36 -12.42 -8.07
N ASN A 2 -30.48 -13.23 -7.02
CA ASN A 2 -30.26 -12.80 -5.63
C ASN A 2 -28.75 -12.55 -5.40
N ASN A 3 -28.25 -11.38 -5.81
CA ASN A 3 -26.95 -10.85 -5.40
C ASN A 3 -27.04 -10.38 -3.95
N LYS A 4 -27.26 -11.30 -3.01
CA LYS A 4 -27.02 -11.00 -1.59
C LYS A 4 -25.52 -10.72 -1.48
N PHE A 5 -25.18 -9.48 -1.18
CA PHE A 5 -23.82 -9.09 -0.81
C PHE A 5 -23.33 -10.08 0.25
N ASN A 6 -22.37 -10.93 -0.11
CA ASN A 6 -21.85 -11.90 0.83
C ASN A 6 -20.88 -11.18 1.77
N PHE A 7 -21.45 -10.65 2.86
CA PHE A 7 -20.73 -9.89 3.87
C PHE A 7 -19.55 -10.67 4.46
N ALA A 8 -19.69 -11.99 4.61
CA ALA A 8 -18.60 -12.86 5.08
C ALA A 8 -17.44 -12.89 4.09
N LYS A 9 -17.72 -13.00 2.78
CA LYS A 9 -16.68 -12.91 1.74
C LYS A 9 -16.02 -11.54 1.72
N PHE A 10 -16.81 -10.48 1.85
CA PHE A 10 -16.28 -9.11 1.91
C PHE A 10 -15.30 -8.92 3.07
N ILE A 11 -15.65 -9.40 4.28
CA ILE A 11 -14.77 -9.35 5.46
C ILE A 11 -13.49 -10.16 5.24
N LEU A 12 -13.62 -11.39 4.72
CA LEU A 12 -12.46 -12.25 4.45
C LEU A 12 -11.50 -11.58 3.46
N ASP A 13 -12.04 -10.98 2.40
CA ASP A 13 -11.25 -10.24 1.42
C ASP A 13 -10.59 -8.99 2.04
N CYS A 14 -11.23 -8.32 3.00
CA CYS A 14 -10.59 -7.23 3.75
C CYS A 14 -9.41 -7.74 4.58
N PHE A 15 -9.54 -8.85 5.31
CA PHE A 15 -8.43 -9.44 6.07
C PHE A 15 -7.28 -9.88 5.15
N ALA A 16 -7.61 -10.51 4.01
CA ALA A 16 -6.61 -10.90 3.02
C ALA A 16 -5.89 -9.66 2.46
N CYS A 17 -6.61 -8.60 2.10
CA CYS A 17 -6.01 -7.34 1.67
C CYS A 17 -5.09 -6.73 2.74
N CYS A 18 -5.50 -6.71 4.01
CA CYS A 18 -4.66 -6.22 5.09
C CYS A 18 -3.35 -7.03 5.20
N GLY A 19 -3.45 -8.36 5.15
CA GLY A 19 -2.29 -9.24 5.17
C GLY A 19 -1.35 -9.01 3.97
N LEU A 20 -1.91 -8.92 2.76
CA LEU A 20 -1.16 -8.65 1.54
C LEU A 20 -0.47 -7.28 1.57
N THR A 21 -1.14 -6.26 2.12
CA THR A 21 -0.55 -4.94 2.34
C THR A 21 0.66 -5.02 3.28
N ILE A 22 0.57 -5.76 4.38
CA ILE A 22 1.71 -5.95 5.30
C ILE A 22 2.87 -6.68 4.59
N ILE A 23 2.56 -7.77 3.89
CA ILE A 23 3.54 -8.55 3.11
C ILE A 23 4.23 -7.67 2.07
N SER A 24 3.49 -6.73 1.46
CA SER A 24 4.06 -5.82 0.46
C SER A 24 5.23 -5.00 1.01
N TYR A 25 5.18 -4.60 2.28
CA TYR A 25 6.27 -3.85 2.90
C TYR A 25 7.51 -4.73 3.00
N PHE A 26 7.40 -5.97 3.44
CA PHE A 26 8.56 -6.86 3.53
C PHE A 26 9.21 -7.16 2.18
N ILE A 27 8.42 -7.29 1.12
CA ILE A 27 8.93 -7.63 -0.21
C ILE A 27 9.48 -6.41 -0.95
N PHE A 28 8.76 -5.27 -0.92
CA PHE A 28 9.03 -4.12 -1.78
C PHE A 28 9.76 -2.97 -1.09
N PHE A 29 9.94 -3.00 0.22
CA PHE A 29 10.64 -1.92 0.93
C PHE A 29 12.06 -1.69 0.41
N LEU A 30 12.88 -2.76 0.35
CA LEU A 30 14.25 -2.66 -0.18
C LEU A 30 14.27 -2.28 -1.67
N PRO A 31 13.54 -2.97 -2.57
CA PRO A 31 13.49 -2.60 -3.99
C PRO A 31 13.14 -1.13 -4.24
N ILE A 32 12.15 -0.59 -3.53
CA ILE A 32 11.69 0.77 -3.74
C ILE A 32 12.68 1.79 -3.17
N ILE A 33 13.34 1.51 -2.05
CA ILE A 33 14.44 2.36 -1.56
C ILE A 33 15.55 2.46 -2.60
N TYR A 34 15.97 1.33 -3.19
CA TYR A 34 16.98 1.35 -4.23
C TYR A 34 16.52 2.15 -5.46
N LEU A 35 15.26 2.01 -5.85
CA LEU A 35 14.68 2.77 -6.95
C LEU A 35 14.66 4.27 -6.67
N ILE A 36 14.25 4.70 -5.47
CA ILE A 36 14.27 6.11 -5.06
C ILE A 36 15.70 6.66 -5.07
N ARG A 37 16.67 5.93 -4.51
CA ARG A 37 18.09 6.32 -4.54
C ARG A 37 18.64 6.41 -5.96
N PHE A 38 18.25 5.49 -6.83
CA PHE A 38 18.64 5.52 -8.24
C PHE A 38 18.07 6.76 -8.95
N ILE A 39 16.81 7.12 -8.70
CA ILE A 39 16.19 8.35 -9.22
C ILE A 39 16.94 9.60 -8.74
N TYR A 40 17.40 9.61 -7.49
CA TYR A 40 18.22 10.71 -6.97
C TYR A 40 19.57 10.81 -7.69
N LEU A 41 20.23 9.67 -7.96
CA LEU A 41 21.51 9.62 -8.66
C LEU A 41 21.46 10.15 -10.10
N ILE A 42 20.33 10.01 -10.79
CA ILE A 42 20.13 10.56 -12.14
C ILE A 42 19.75 12.05 -12.15
N GLY A 43 19.88 12.73 -10.99
CA GLY A 43 19.69 14.18 -10.87
C GLY A 43 18.25 14.64 -10.67
N ILE A 44 17.31 13.71 -10.46
CA ILE A 44 15.92 14.05 -10.14
C ILE A 44 15.83 14.19 -8.63
N ASN A 45 15.80 15.43 -8.15
CA ASN A 45 15.65 15.71 -6.73
C ASN A 45 14.21 15.41 -6.30
N MET A 46 14.02 14.36 -5.48
CA MET A 46 12.72 13.93 -4.96
C MET A 46 12.50 14.42 -3.52
N ASP A 47 12.92 15.66 -3.22
CA ASP A 47 12.64 16.39 -1.96
C ASP A 47 11.16 16.86 -1.91
N ILE A 48 10.23 15.96 -2.25
CA ILE A 48 8.82 16.33 -2.42
C ILE A 48 8.13 16.50 -1.06
N LEU A 49 8.58 15.75 -0.03
CA LEU A 49 7.82 15.64 1.22
C LEU A 49 8.62 15.78 2.53
N ASN A 50 9.95 15.81 2.46
CA ASN A 50 10.92 15.97 3.55
C ASN A 50 10.58 15.29 4.89
N GLY A 51 11.36 14.28 5.27
CA GLY A 51 11.31 13.69 6.61
C GLY A 51 10.28 12.57 6.70
N PHE A 52 9.32 12.63 7.63
CA PHE A 52 8.34 11.55 7.81
C PHE A 52 7.42 11.34 6.60
N GLY A 53 7.25 12.37 5.78
CA GLY A 53 6.52 12.26 4.53
C GLY A 53 7.14 11.25 3.55
N ASP A 54 8.47 11.19 3.46
CA ASP A 54 9.16 10.29 2.53
C ASP A 54 8.92 8.82 2.88
N TYR A 55 8.79 8.52 4.18
CA TYR A 55 8.42 7.18 4.66
C TYR A 55 6.97 6.83 4.33
N ALA A 56 6.02 7.76 4.50
CA ALA A 56 4.64 7.52 4.07
C ALA A 56 4.55 7.25 2.56
N LEU A 57 5.26 8.04 1.75
CA LEU A 57 5.35 7.84 0.31
C LEU A 57 5.96 6.46 -0.02
N LEU A 58 7.04 6.07 0.65
CA LEU A 58 7.68 4.77 0.49
C LEU A 58 6.70 3.61 0.76
N PHE A 59 5.97 3.64 1.88
CA PHE A 59 4.99 2.61 2.21
C PHE A 59 3.81 2.60 1.23
N THR A 60 3.38 3.77 0.76
CA THR A 60 2.38 3.90 -0.31
C THR A 60 2.85 3.22 -1.60
N LEU A 61 4.08 3.48 -2.04
CA LEU A 61 4.65 2.88 -3.23
C LEU A 61 4.81 1.36 -3.11
N CYS A 62 5.15 0.84 -1.93
CA CYS A 62 5.27 -0.60 -1.68
C CYS A 62 3.99 -1.36 -2.02
N HIS A 63 2.88 -0.94 -1.41
CA HIS A 63 1.64 -1.66 -1.62
C HIS A 63 0.99 -1.35 -2.97
N ILE A 64 1.18 -0.14 -3.53
CA ILE A 64 0.77 0.15 -4.92
C ILE A 64 1.46 -0.81 -5.89
N THR A 65 2.79 -0.96 -5.77
CA THR A 65 3.57 -1.82 -6.65
C THR A 65 3.14 -3.28 -6.51
N PHE A 66 3.00 -3.75 -5.26
CA PHE A 66 2.53 -5.10 -4.97
C PHE A 66 1.15 -5.39 -5.57
N PHE A 67 0.15 -4.53 -5.32
CA PHE A 67 -1.20 -4.76 -5.84
C PHE A 67 -1.28 -4.60 -7.36
N THR A 68 -0.46 -3.74 -7.96
CA THR A 68 -0.33 -3.67 -9.42
C THR A 68 0.13 -5.01 -9.97
N ILE A 69 1.19 -5.60 -9.39
CA ILE A 69 1.69 -6.93 -9.78
C ILE A 69 0.64 -7.99 -9.51
N TRP A 70 -0.04 -7.96 -8.36
CA TRP A 70 -1.11 -8.88 -8.01
C TRP A 70 -2.22 -8.89 -9.06
N PHE A 71 -2.76 -7.73 -9.42
CA PHE A 71 -3.83 -7.63 -10.42
C PHE A 71 -3.37 -8.03 -11.83
N LEU A 72 -2.09 -7.80 -12.16
CA LEU A 72 -1.52 -8.31 -13.42
C LEU A 72 -1.45 -9.85 -13.42
N LEU A 73 -1.03 -10.46 -12.32
CA LEU A 73 -0.97 -11.92 -12.16
C LEU A 73 -2.37 -12.56 -12.12
N GLU A 74 -3.34 -11.89 -11.50
CA GLU A 74 -4.76 -12.28 -11.51
C GLU A 74 -5.32 -12.26 -12.93
N LYS A 75 -5.06 -11.19 -13.70
CA LYS A 75 -5.45 -11.10 -15.13
C LYS A 75 -4.84 -12.21 -15.99
N ARG A 76 -3.64 -12.68 -15.64
CA ARG A 76 -2.95 -13.80 -16.32
C ARG A 76 -3.38 -15.19 -15.82
N ASN A 77 -4.37 -15.28 -14.92
CA ASN A 77 -4.83 -16.52 -14.28
C ASN A 77 -3.74 -17.29 -13.51
N ILE A 78 -2.63 -16.63 -13.14
CA ILE A 78 -1.59 -17.23 -12.30
C ILE A 78 -2.08 -17.29 -10.86
N ILE A 79 -2.70 -16.20 -10.41
CA ILE A 79 -3.37 -16.13 -9.11
C ILE A 79 -4.87 -16.36 -9.33
N LYS A 80 -5.42 -17.41 -8.69
CA LYS A 80 -6.85 -17.76 -8.78
C LYS A 80 -7.73 -16.95 -7.82
N TYR A 81 -7.14 -16.41 -6.76
CA TYR A 81 -7.88 -15.66 -5.75
C TYR A 81 -8.23 -14.26 -6.28
N LYS A 82 -9.53 -13.97 -6.35
CA LYS A 82 -10.08 -12.71 -6.83
C LYS A 82 -10.59 -11.88 -5.67
N ILE A 83 -9.91 -10.78 -5.40
CA ILE A 83 -10.29 -9.85 -4.34
C ILE A 83 -11.51 -9.04 -4.78
N HIS A 84 -12.52 -8.94 -3.92
CA HIS A 84 -13.64 -8.05 -4.17
C HIS A 84 -13.18 -6.58 -4.22
N LYS A 85 -13.51 -5.87 -5.31
CA LYS A 85 -13.04 -4.49 -5.56
C LYS A 85 -13.32 -3.54 -4.39
N LEU A 86 -14.49 -3.65 -3.77
CA LEU A 86 -14.85 -2.78 -2.65
C LEU A 86 -13.96 -3.04 -1.43
N SER A 87 -13.65 -4.31 -1.13
CA SER A 87 -12.77 -4.68 -0.01
C SER A 87 -11.37 -4.13 -0.24
N PHE A 88 -10.85 -4.27 -1.46
CA PHE A 88 -9.58 -3.68 -1.86
C PHE A 88 -9.56 -2.17 -1.63
N TRP A 89 -10.52 -1.43 -2.18
CA TRP A 89 -10.54 0.03 -2.09
C TRP A 89 -10.64 0.53 -0.65
N ILE A 90 -11.44 -0.15 0.20
CA ILE A 90 -11.57 0.20 1.61
C ILE A 90 -10.23 0.00 2.34
N VAL A 91 -9.61 -1.17 2.18
CA VAL A 91 -8.32 -1.45 2.84
C VAL A 91 -7.21 -0.54 2.29
N PHE A 92 -7.20 -0.29 0.98
CA PHE A 92 -6.23 0.58 0.34
C PHE A 92 -6.35 2.03 0.84
N ALA A 93 -7.57 2.57 0.92
CA ALA A 93 -7.80 3.90 1.47
C ALA A 93 -7.40 3.96 2.95
N PHE A 94 -7.76 2.95 3.74
CA PHE A 94 -7.41 2.90 5.16
C PHE A 94 -5.90 2.83 5.39
N ALA A 95 -5.18 1.97 4.65
CA ALA A 95 -3.73 1.83 4.77
C ALA A 95 -3.01 3.12 4.37
N ASN A 96 -3.43 3.77 3.28
CA ASN A 96 -2.84 5.06 2.88
C ASN A 96 -3.12 6.14 3.92
N SER A 97 -4.38 6.32 4.32
CA SER A 97 -4.75 7.30 5.34
C SER A 97 -3.98 7.08 6.65
N PHE A 98 -3.78 5.82 7.05
CA PHE A 98 -3.01 5.48 8.25
C PHE A 98 -1.55 5.95 8.17
N TRP A 99 -0.83 5.63 7.10
CA TRP A 99 0.58 6.03 6.97
C TRP A 99 0.77 7.53 6.84
N TRP A 100 -0.13 8.19 6.11
CA TRP A 100 -0.10 9.64 5.95
C TRP A 100 -0.45 10.36 7.25
N TYR A 101 -1.45 9.86 7.99
CA TYR A 101 -1.76 10.36 9.32
C TYR A 101 -0.59 10.15 10.29
N LEU A 102 0.03 8.97 10.28
CA LEU A 102 1.17 8.67 11.12
C LEU A 102 2.35 9.60 10.80
N ALA A 103 2.66 9.82 9.52
CA ALA A 103 3.70 10.76 9.12
C ALA A 103 3.41 12.19 9.57
N TYR A 104 2.17 12.65 9.42
CA TYR A 104 1.75 13.97 9.91
C TYR A 104 1.89 14.08 11.44
N TRP A 105 1.47 13.07 12.18
CA TRP A 105 1.56 13.04 13.64
C TRP A 105 3.01 13.05 14.13
N LEU A 106 3.89 12.27 13.49
CA LEU A 106 5.32 12.23 13.81
C LEU A 106 6.01 13.56 13.46
N ALA A 107 5.64 14.19 12.33
CA ALA A 107 6.19 15.48 11.90
C ALA A 107 5.84 16.63 12.85
N ASN A 108 4.68 16.57 13.53
CA ASN A 108 4.19 17.63 14.43
C ASN A 108 4.47 17.36 15.91
N GLY A 109 5.53 16.59 16.22
CA GLY A 109 5.98 16.42 17.61
C GLY A 109 5.17 15.39 18.40
N GLY A 110 4.66 14.33 17.75
CA GLY A 110 4.03 13.19 18.45
C GLY A 110 4.90 12.54 19.55
N PHE A 111 6.21 12.79 19.56
CA PHE A 111 7.15 12.36 20.61
C PHE A 111 7.29 13.34 21.80
N HIS A 112 6.69 14.53 21.73
CA HIS A 112 6.84 15.60 22.73
C HIS A 112 5.61 15.78 23.65
N LYS A 113 4.73 14.77 23.72
CA LYS A 113 3.64 14.70 24.69
C LYS A 113 3.87 13.61 25.73
#